data_AF-A0A1G6R2J4-F1
#
_entry.id   AF-A0A1G6R2J4-F1
#
_cell.length_a   1.000
_cell.length_b   1.000
_cell.length_c   1.000
_cell.angle_alpha   90.00
_cell.angle_beta   90.00
_cell.angle_gamma   90.00
#
_symmetry.space_group_name_H-M   'P 1'
#
loop_
_entity.id
_entity.type
_entity.pdbx_description
1 polymer ?
#
loop_
_entity_poly.entity_id
_entity_poly.type
_entity_poly.pdbx_seq_one_letter_code
_entity_poly.pdbx_strand_id
1 'polypeptide(L)'
;MGDSESFRAAVSARAAALLDSDTSPYDPALEILGLASGGAPVDNGDEALYSLALIWGELTDWVELRPAETDQAETHMVTAAREWLTIEGDREAEAQYLDRWLHDILGYERPAPPQT
;
A
#
# COMPACT_ATOMS: atom_id res chain seq x y z
N MET A 1 11.33 -4.65 17.27
CA MET A 1 12.12 -4.28 16.06
C MET A 1 12.00 -5.33 14.95
N GLY A 2 11.91 -6.64 15.25
CA GLY A 2 11.79 -7.68 14.20
C GLY A 2 10.47 -7.72 13.40
N ASP A 3 9.34 -7.33 13.99
CA ASP A 3 8.03 -7.50 13.35
C ASP A 3 7.79 -6.50 12.20
N SER A 4 8.25 -5.25 12.37
CA SER A 4 8.07 -4.15 11.41
C SER A 4 8.96 -4.31 10.15
N GLU A 5 10.15 -4.90 10.30
CA GLU A 5 11.05 -5.24 9.18
C GLU A 5 10.57 -6.50 8.45
N SER A 6 10.15 -7.52 9.20
CA SER A 6 9.56 -8.74 8.61
C SER A 6 8.29 -8.44 7.82
N PHE A 7 7.48 -7.49 8.31
CA PHE A 7 6.31 -7.00 7.58
C PHE A 7 6.68 -6.34 6.25
N ARG A 8 7.65 -5.40 6.25
CA ARG A 8 8.10 -4.73 5.02
C ARG A 8 8.61 -5.74 3.99
N ALA A 9 9.46 -6.67 4.43
CA ALA A 9 9.97 -7.72 3.58
C ALA A 9 8.84 -8.58 2.98
N ALA A 10 7.78 -8.86 3.76
CA ALA A 10 6.61 -9.58 3.26
C ALA A 10 5.85 -8.75 2.20
N VAL A 11 5.58 -7.46 2.45
CA VAL A 11 4.94 -6.56 1.47
C VAL A 11 5.76 -6.51 0.19
N SER A 12 7.07 -6.32 0.29
CA SER A 12 7.99 -6.24 -0.85
C SER A 12 8.05 -7.56 -1.63
N ALA A 13 7.99 -8.70 -0.96
CA ALA A 13 7.92 -9.99 -1.64
C ALA A 13 6.65 -10.12 -2.51
N ARG A 14 5.50 -9.59 -2.06
CA ARG A 14 4.25 -9.61 -2.84
C ARG A 14 4.24 -8.53 -3.92
N ALA A 15 4.79 -7.35 -3.64
CA ALA A 15 4.99 -6.32 -4.65
C ALA A 15 5.89 -6.82 -5.78
N ALA A 16 6.96 -7.58 -5.48
CA ALA A 16 7.80 -8.19 -6.50
C ALA A 16 7.03 -9.25 -7.30
N ALA A 17 6.28 -10.13 -6.63
CA ALA A 17 5.46 -11.15 -7.29
C ALA A 17 4.39 -10.52 -8.22
N LEU A 18 3.83 -9.37 -7.84
CA LEU A 18 2.91 -8.60 -8.66
C LEU A 18 3.55 -8.16 -9.99
N LEU A 19 4.83 -7.78 -9.98
CA LEU A 19 5.54 -7.31 -11.18
C LEU A 19 6.05 -8.43 -12.08
N ASP A 20 6.34 -9.60 -11.51
CA ASP A 20 6.84 -10.77 -12.23
C ASP A 20 5.72 -11.66 -12.80
N SER A 21 4.47 -11.41 -12.44
CA SER A 21 3.34 -12.23 -12.89
C SER A 21 2.81 -11.81 -14.26
N ASP A 22 2.54 -12.79 -15.12
CA ASP A 22 1.74 -12.62 -16.34
C ASP A 22 0.22 -12.56 -16.03
N THR A 23 -0.17 -12.62 -14.75
CA THR A 23 -1.56 -12.55 -14.28
C THR A 23 -1.92 -11.17 -13.78
N SER A 24 -3.22 -10.94 -13.54
CA SER A 24 -3.72 -9.69 -12.94
C SER A 24 -2.98 -9.37 -11.62
N PRO A 25 -2.63 -8.09 -11.38
CA PRO A 25 -2.03 -7.64 -10.12
C PRO A 25 -3.01 -7.65 -8.94
N TYR A 26 -4.29 -7.95 -9.18
CA TYR A 26 -5.35 -7.96 -8.17
C TYR A 26 -5.10 -8.95 -7.03
N ASP A 27 -4.77 -10.21 -7.34
CA ASP A 27 -4.59 -11.23 -6.31
C ASP A 27 -3.39 -10.92 -5.38
N PRO A 28 -2.20 -10.55 -5.89
CA PRO A 28 -1.11 -10.08 -5.04
C PRO A 28 -1.46 -8.81 -4.23
N ALA A 29 -2.26 -7.90 -4.79
CA ALA A 29 -2.73 -6.71 -4.07
C ALA A 29 -3.61 -7.07 -2.87
N LEU A 30 -4.51 -8.05 -3.01
CA LEU A 30 -5.31 -8.59 -1.90
C LEU A 30 -4.43 -9.25 -0.83
N GLU A 31 -3.37 -9.95 -1.21
CA GLU A 31 -2.42 -10.51 -0.24
C GLU A 31 -1.71 -9.42 0.57
N ILE A 32 -1.30 -8.32 -0.08
CA ILE A 32 -0.70 -7.17 0.60
C ILE A 32 -1.70 -6.53 1.57
N LEU A 33 -2.95 -6.33 1.13
CA LEU A 33 -4.03 -5.84 1.98
C LEU A 33 -4.25 -6.73 3.21
N GLY A 34 -4.25 -8.06 3.02
CA GLY A 34 -4.39 -9.03 4.10
C GLY A 34 -3.24 -8.95 5.11
N LEU A 35 -2.00 -8.76 4.65
CA LEU A 35 -0.84 -8.54 5.51
C LEU A 35 -0.95 -7.24 6.31
N ALA A 36 -1.32 -6.14 5.64
CA ALA A 36 -1.43 -4.82 6.27
C ALA A 36 -2.58 -4.75 7.27
N SER A 37 -3.69 -5.44 6.99
CA SER A 37 -4.87 -5.48 7.86
C SER A 37 -4.76 -6.50 9.01
N GLY A 38 -3.91 -7.53 8.86
CA GLY A 38 -3.71 -8.60 9.84
C GLY A 38 -2.52 -8.41 10.79
N GLY A 39 -1.66 -7.43 10.53
CA GLY A 39 -0.41 -7.22 11.27
C GLY A 39 -0.58 -6.43 12.57
N ALA A 40 -0.69 -7.13 13.70
CA ALA A 40 -0.53 -6.64 15.09
C ALA A 40 -1.52 -5.53 15.56
N PRO A 41 -1.83 -5.45 16.87
CA PRO A 41 -2.79 -4.47 17.37
C PRO A 41 -2.32 -3.05 17.09
N VAL A 42 -3.27 -2.19 16.73
CA VAL A 42 -3.22 -0.73 16.43
C VAL A 42 -2.45 0.12 17.49
N ASP A 43 -1.98 -0.50 18.56
CA ASP A 43 -1.43 0.13 19.77
C ASP A 43 0.07 0.49 19.70
N ASN A 44 0.75 0.22 18.58
CA ASN A 44 2.16 0.59 18.40
C ASN A 44 2.42 1.81 17.50
N GLY A 45 1.37 2.43 16.93
CA GLY A 45 1.52 3.66 16.13
C GLY A 45 2.35 3.52 14.85
N ASP A 46 2.46 2.32 14.26
CA ASP A 46 3.11 2.16 12.94
C ASP A 46 2.12 2.59 11.85
N GLU A 47 2.02 3.92 11.66
CA GLU A 47 1.17 4.62 10.68
C GLU A 47 1.33 4.06 9.26
N ALA A 48 2.47 3.41 8.97
CA ALA A 48 2.72 2.72 7.72
C ALA A 48 1.80 1.51 7.47
N LEU A 49 1.45 0.73 8.50
CA LEU A 49 0.55 -0.42 8.36
C LEU A 49 -0.84 0.03 7.94
N TYR A 50 -1.35 1.04 8.63
CA TYR A 50 -2.65 1.62 8.36
C TYR A 50 -2.71 2.26 6.97
N SER A 51 -1.68 3.03 6.61
CA SER A 51 -1.60 3.68 5.30
C SER A 51 -1.54 2.68 4.15
N LEU A 52 -0.76 1.60 4.29
CA LEU A 52 -0.73 0.53 3.29
C LEU A 52 -2.08 -0.19 3.19
N ALA A 53 -2.75 -0.47 4.31
CA ALA A 53 -4.08 -1.08 4.28
C ALA A 53 -5.09 -0.20 3.54
N LEU A 54 -5.06 1.12 3.73
CA LEU A 54 -5.90 2.07 3.00
C LEU A 54 -5.57 2.11 1.50
N ILE A 55 -4.29 2.21 1.14
CA ILE A 55 -3.86 2.27 -0.27
C ILE A 55 -4.30 1.01 -1.00
N TRP A 56 -3.94 -0.16 -0.49
CA TRP A 56 -4.23 -1.42 -1.17
C TRP A 56 -5.72 -1.76 -1.13
N GLY A 57 -6.43 -1.41 -0.05
CA GLY A 57 -7.88 -1.53 0.05
C GLY A 57 -8.61 -0.68 -0.99
N GLU A 58 -8.26 0.59 -1.12
CA GLU A 58 -8.87 1.47 -2.13
C GLU A 58 -8.63 0.95 -3.55
N LEU A 59 -7.41 0.48 -3.85
CA LEU A 59 -7.09 -0.05 -5.18
C LEU A 59 -7.86 -1.33 -5.48
N THR A 60 -8.02 -2.25 -4.52
CA THR A 60 -8.82 -3.46 -4.73
C THR A 60 -10.31 -3.14 -4.82
N ASP A 61 -10.82 -2.27 -3.96
CA ASP A 61 -12.21 -1.79 -4.00
C ASP A 61 -12.51 -1.09 -5.34
N TRP A 62 -11.55 -0.37 -5.90
CA TRP A 62 -11.71 0.26 -7.22
C TRP A 62 -11.99 -0.81 -8.30
N VAL A 63 -11.22 -1.90 -8.34
CA VAL A 63 -11.46 -3.01 -9.28
C VAL A 63 -12.86 -3.62 -9.07
N GLU A 64 -13.26 -3.84 -7.82
CA GLU A 64 -14.54 -4.47 -7.49
C GLU A 64 -15.76 -3.57 -7.75
N LEU A 65 -15.67 -2.30 -7.39
CA LEU A 65 -16.78 -1.33 -7.43
C LEU A 65 -16.89 -0.62 -8.77
N ARG A 66 -15.80 -0.53 -9.55
CA ARG A 66 -15.77 0.13 -10.86
C ARG A 66 -15.06 -0.77 -11.89
N PRO A 67 -15.70 -1.89 -12.30
CA PRO A 67 -15.07 -2.85 -13.22
C PRO A 67 -14.79 -2.31 -14.63
N ALA A 68 -15.37 -1.17 -15.00
CA ALA A 68 -15.02 -0.48 -16.25
C ALA A 68 -13.65 0.22 -16.19
N GLU A 69 -13.11 0.41 -14.99
CA GLU A 69 -11.84 1.10 -14.71
C GLU A 69 -10.75 0.12 -14.21
N THR A 70 -10.97 -1.20 -14.35
CA THR A 70 -10.04 -2.24 -13.88
C THR A 70 -8.61 -2.02 -14.39
N ASP A 71 -8.43 -1.82 -15.70
CA ASP A 71 -7.09 -1.60 -16.28
C ASP A 71 -6.36 -0.40 -15.65
N GLN A 72 -7.11 0.64 -15.27
CA GLN A 72 -6.56 1.82 -14.60
C GLN A 72 -6.16 1.49 -13.15
N ALA A 73 -7.04 0.83 -12.39
CA ALA A 73 -6.76 0.42 -11.02
C ALA A 73 -5.55 -0.54 -10.97
N GLU A 74 -5.48 -1.51 -11.88
CA GLU A 74 -4.34 -2.43 -12.02
C GLU A 74 -3.04 -1.69 -12.38
N THR A 75 -3.11 -0.68 -13.27
CA THR A 75 -1.94 0.18 -13.56
C THR A 75 -1.45 0.92 -12.32
N HIS A 76 -2.36 1.39 -11.48
CA HIS A 76 -2.00 2.01 -10.20
C HIS A 76 -1.38 1.00 -9.23
N MET A 77 -1.90 -0.24 -9.13
CA MET A 77 -1.30 -1.31 -8.32
C MET A 77 0.15 -1.61 -8.75
N VAL A 78 0.39 -1.73 -10.05
CA VAL A 78 1.74 -1.95 -10.61
C VAL A 78 2.65 -0.78 -10.28
N THR A 79 2.16 0.46 -10.37
CA THR A 79 2.93 1.66 -10.07
C THR A 79 3.29 1.74 -8.59
N ALA A 80 2.32 1.52 -7.71
CA ALA A 80 2.50 1.46 -6.26
C ALA A 80 3.54 0.40 -5.87
N ALA A 81 3.42 -0.81 -6.41
CA ALA A 81 4.36 -1.90 -6.16
C ALA A 81 5.79 -1.54 -6.60
N ARG A 82 5.96 -0.99 -7.82
CA ARG A 82 7.28 -0.57 -8.32
C ARG A 82 7.93 0.47 -7.43
N GLU A 83 7.18 1.51 -7.08
CA GLU A 83 7.70 2.58 -6.26
C GLU A 83 8.08 2.07 -4.87
N TRP A 84 7.22 1.28 -4.21
CA TRP A 84 7.52 0.67 -2.91
C TRP A 84 8.85 -0.10 -2.92
N LEU A 85 9.10 -0.92 -3.93
CA LEU A 85 10.35 -1.69 -4.06
C LEU A 85 11.61 -0.82 -4.22
N THR A 86 11.47 0.44 -4.64
CA THR A 86 12.61 1.37 -4.75
C THR A 86 12.96 2.07 -3.45
N ILE A 87 12.05 2.07 -2.47
CA ILE A 87 12.16 2.87 -1.24
C ILE A 87 12.14 2.04 0.05
N GLU A 88 11.83 0.73 -0.02
CA GLU A 88 11.78 -0.15 1.15
C GLU A 88 13.03 -0.01 2.03
N GLY A 89 12.80 0.21 3.34
CA GLY A 89 13.87 0.28 4.33
C GLY A 89 14.38 1.70 4.58
N ASP A 90 14.03 2.66 3.72
CA ASP A 90 14.19 4.10 3.98
C ASP A 90 12.89 4.66 4.58
N ARG A 91 12.91 4.91 5.89
CA ARG A 91 11.73 5.38 6.64
C ARG A 91 11.23 6.74 6.18
N GLU A 92 12.11 7.63 5.72
CA GLU A 92 11.71 8.94 5.24
C GLU A 92 11.05 8.83 3.86
N ALA A 93 11.65 8.04 2.96
CA ALA A 93 11.09 7.77 1.65
C ALA A 93 9.74 7.03 1.74
N GLU A 94 9.60 6.07 2.65
CA GLU A 94 8.33 5.40 2.96
C GLU A 94 7.26 6.39 3.41
N ALA A 95 7.57 7.30 4.33
CA ALA A 95 6.59 8.29 4.79
C ALA A 95 6.12 9.20 3.63
N GLN A 96 7.05 9.66 2.77
CA GLN A 96 6.73 10.49 1.61
C GLN A 96 5.90 9.73 0.56
N TYR A 97 6.20 8.45 0.35
CA TYR A 97 5.43 7.58 -0.54
C TYR A 97 4.00 7.43 -0.07
N LEU A 98 3.81 7.11 1.22
CA LEU A 98 2.49 6.88 1.81
C LEU A 98 1.64 8.16 1.78
N ASP A 99 2.22 9.29 2.17
CA ASP A 99 1.56 10.61 2.15
C ASP A 99 1.07 10.96 0.74
N ARG A 100 1.94 10.86 -0.27
CA ARG A 100 1.57 11.16 -1.66
C ARG A 100 0.49 10.22 -2.18
N TRP A 101 0.60 8.91 -1.92
CA TRP A 101 -0.38 7.94 -2.40
C TRP A 101 -1.76 8.15 -1.80
N LEU A 102 -1.84 8.32 -0.48
CA LEU A 102 -3.12 8.55 0.18
C LEU A 102 -3.75 9.85 -0.28
N HIS A 103 -2.99 10.95 -0.25
CA HIS A 103 -3.59 12.27 -0.36
C HIS A 103 -3.65 12.79 -1.78
N ASP A 104 -2.59 12.62 -2.54
CA ASP A 104 -2.48 13.26 -3.86
C ASP A 104 -2.97 12.33 -4.98
N ILE A 105 -2.82 11.01 -4.82
CA ILE A 105 -3.25 10.02 -5.82
C ILE A 105 -4.65 9.49 -5.53
N LEU A 106 -4.90 9.04 -4.30
CA LEU A 106 -6.19 8.46 -3.91
C LEU A 106 -7.18 9.49 -3.35
N GLY A 107 -6.72 10.70 -3.02
CA GLY A 107 -7.58 11.82 -2.65
C GLY A 107 -8.10 11.79 -1.20
N TYR A 108 -7.49 10.99 -0.31
CA TYR A 108 -7.81 11.02 1.12
C TYR A 108 -7.49 12.39 1.72
N GLU A 109 -8.32 12.88 2.62
CA GLU A 109 -8.08 14.16 3.29
C GLU A 109 -6.80 14.10 4.14
N ARG A 110 -5.95 15.13 4.04
CA ARG A 110 -4.80 15.30 4.93
C ARG A 110 -5.30 15.63 6.33
N PRO A 111 -4.74 15.02 7.40
CA PRO A 111 -5.06 15.43 8.76
C PRO A 111 -4.72 16.92 8.94
N ALA A 112 -5.61 17.66 9.58
CA ALA A 112 -5.36 19.07 9.87
C ALA A 112 -4.08 19.19 10.71
N PRO A 113 -3.19 20.15 10.42
CA PRO A 113 -2.01 20.35 11.25
C PRO A 113 -2.44 20.63 12.69
N PRO A 114 -1.73 20.08 13.69
CA PRO A 114 -2.06 20.32 15.09
C PRO A 114 -2.05 21.83 15.34
N GLN A 115 -3.19 22.38 15.74
CA GLN A 115 -3.27 23.76 16.17
C GLN A 115 -2.46 23.88 17.45
N THR A 116 -1.33 24.60 17.36
CA THR A 116 -0.42 24.85 18.48
C THR A 116 -1.00 25.89 19.43
#